data_AF-A0AAF0QVQ7-F1
#
_entry.id   AF-A0AAF0QVQ7-F1
#
_cell.length_a   1.000
_cell.length_b   1.000
_cell.length_c   1.000
_cell.angle_alpha   90.00
_cell.angle_beta   90.00
_cell.angle_gamma   90.00
#
_symmetry.space_group_name_H-M   'P 1'
#
loop_
_entity.id
_entity.type
_entity.pdbx_description
1 polymer ?
#
loop_
_entity_poly.entity_id
_entity_poly.type
_entity_poly.pdbx_seq_one_letter_code
_entity_poly.pdbx_strand_id
1 'polypeptide(L)'
;MNLFFFFFSLLFSSLFNLSVARGGFPSSINASGVVNGSFAASARHLFADTKVSLAEQVQLKRLEELAKDYMSNSDLENALMSLNRRCSGISRVYSIGKSVQGVPLWVMEISDKPSKEEAEPAFKYIGNVHGDEPVGRELLILLANWLCDNYMKDPLATLVVDNVHLHILPSMNPDGFSLRRRGNANNIDLNRDFPDQVSLGILYYWILCYL
;
A
#
# COMPACT_ATOMS: atom_id res chain seq x y z
N MET A 1 46.87 -31.14 31.49
CA MET A 1 46.11 -30.06 32.15
C MET A 1 44.94 -29.71 31.26
N ASN A 2 43.75 -30.22 31.60
CA ASN A 2 42.50 -29.85 30.95
C ASN A 2 41.97 -28.57 31.60
N LEU A 3 41.54 -27.57 30.81
CA LEU A 3 40.59 -26.58 31.30
C LEU A 3 39.56 -26.26 30.22
N PHE A 4 38.32 -26.33 30.66
CA PHE A 4 37.05 -26.38 29.94
C PHE A 4 36.70 -25.11 29.17
N PHE A 5 36.15 -25.28 27.96
CA PHE A 5 35.28 -24.29 27.32
C PHE A 5 33.86 -24.42 27.90
N PHE A 6 33.36 -23.37 28.55
CA PHE A 6 31.95 -23.27 28.92
C PHE A 6 31.14 -22.81 27.70
N PHE A 7 30.37 -23.72 27.10
CA PHE A 7 29.27 -23.37 26.21
C PHE A 7 28.06 -22.99 27.06
N PHE A 8 27.63 -21.73 27.00
CA PHE A 8 26.37 -21.30 27.59
C PHE A 8 25.28 -21.38 26.51
N SER A 9 24.52 -22.49 26.52
CA SER A 9 23.32 -22.67 25.72
C SER A 9 22.15 -21.93 26.37
N LEU A 10 21.78 -20.76 25.84
CA LEU A 10 20.49 -20.14 26.16
C LEU A 10 19.43 -20.66 25.19
N LEU A 11 18.60 -21.57 25.69
CA LEU A 11 17.33 -21.95 25.10
C LEU A 11 16.37 -20.75 25.20
N PHE A 12 16.25 -19.97 24.13
CA PHE A 12 15.14 -19.04 23.98
C PHE A 12 13.95 -19.80 23.39
N SER A 13 13.03 -20.23 24.24
CA SER A 13 11.72 -20.72 23.82
C SER A 13 10.87 -19.54 23.35
N SER A 14 10.92 -19.20 22.06
CA SER A 14 9.91 -18.37 21.42
C SER A 14 8.83 -19.27 20.82
N LEU A 15 7.63 -19.16 21.38
CA LEU A 15 6.41 -19.79 20.91
C LEU A 15 6.19 -19.47 19.43
N PHE A 16 6.32 -20.48 18.57
CA PHE A 16 5.79 -20.41 17.21
C PHE A 16 4.26 -20.46 17.30
N ASN A 17 3.58 -19.36 16.99
CA ASN A 17 2.18 -19.44 16.59
C ASN A 17 2.14 -20.04 15.19
N LEU A 18 1.82 -21.34 15.09
CA LEU A 18 1.40 -21.96 13.86
C LEU A 18 0.07 -21.34 13.42
N SER A 19 0.11 -20.47 12.42
CA SER A 19 -1.10 -20.08 11.69
C SER A 19 -1.57 -21.27 10.86
N VAL A 20 -2.53 -22.02 11.40
CA VAL A 20 -3.24 -23.07 10.67
C VAL A 20 -4.27 -22.43 9.75
N ALA A 21 -3.99 -22.43 8.45
CA ALA A 21 -5.00 -22.18 7.43
C ALA A 21 -5.94 -23.39 7.36
N ARG A 22 -7.15 -23.27 7.93
CA ARG A 22 -8.16 -24.31 7.88
C ARG A 22 -8.88 -24.26 6.53
N GLY A 23 -8.51 -25.16 5.62
CA GLY A 23 -9.24 -25.42 4.39
C GLY A 23 -10.69 -25.84 4.68
N GLY A 24 -11.63 -25.31 3.90
CA GLY A 24 -13.05 -25.65 4.00
C GLY A 24 -13.29 -27.10 3.58
N PHE A 25 -14.07 -27.83 4.39
CA PHE A 25 -14.54 -29.18 4.06
C PHE A 25 -15.62 -29.12 2.95
N PRO A 26 -15.67 -30.11 2.05
CA PRO A 26 -16.69 -30.18 1.01
C PRO A 26 -17.97 -30.80 1.58
N SER A 27 -19.02 -30.00 1.70
CA SER A 27 -20.37 -30.50 2.01
C SER A 27 -21.08 -30.87 0.70
N SER A 28 -21.11 -32.15 0.39
CA SER A 28 -22.03 -32.73 -0.57
C SER A 28 -23.48 -32.47 -0.14
N ILE A 29 -24.27 -31.79 -0.96
CA ILE A 29 -25.74 -31.83 -0.86
C ILE A 29 -26.27 -32.17 -2.25
N ASN A 30 -26.90 -33.33 -2.32
CA ASN A 30 -27.69 -33.78 -3.46
C ASN A 30 -29.17 -33.62 -3.07
N ALA A 31 -30.01 -33.41 -4.09
CA ALA A 31 -31.47 -33.48 -4.12
C ALA A 31 -32.28 -32.16 -3.94
N SER A 32 -32.74 -31.70 -5.11
CA SER A 32 -34.14 -31.37 -5.44
C SER A 32 -34.82 -30.15 -4.79
N GLY A 33 -35.05 -29.10 -5.61
CA GLY A 33 -36.02 -28.05 -5.34
C GLY A 33 -35.71 -26.76 -6.10
N VAL A 34 -36.40 -26.53 -7.22
CA VAL A 34 -36.36 -25.31 -8.03
C VAL A 34 -36.95 -24.13 -7.26
N VAL A 35 -36.23 -23.01 -7.11
CA VAL A 35 -36.75 -21.62 -7.32
C VAL A 35 -35.58 -20.70 -7.70
N ASN A 36 -35.72 -19.96 -8.81
CA ASN A 36 -34.83 -18.87 -9.22
C ASN A 36 -34.74 -17.78 -8.15
N GLY A 37 -33.52 -17.44 -7.70
CA GLY A 37 -33.29 -16.33 -6.77
C GLY A 37 -31.81 -15.95 -6.71
N SER A 38 -31.51 -14.70 -7.01
CA SER A 38 -30.20 -14.06 -7.01
C SER A 38 -29.45 -14.22 -5.68
N PHE A 39 -28.31 -14.93 -5.69
CA PHE A 39 -27.37 -15.11 -4.57
C PHE A 39 -26.54 -13.84 -4.26
N ALA A 40 -27.19 -12.68 -4.25
CA ALA A 40 -26.56 -11.38 -4.01
C ALA A 40 -27.30 -10.60 -2.90
N ALA A 41 -27.54 -11.21 -1.74
CA ALA A 41 -28.22 -10.49 -0.65
C ALA A 41 -27.92 -10.92 0.78
N SER A 42 -27.15 -11.99 1.06
CA SER A 42 -27.09 -12.51 2.43
C SER A 42 -26.00 -11.91 3.34
N ALA A 43 -25.18 -10.98 2.84
CA ALA A 43 -24.20 -10.26 3.68
C ALA A 43 -24.71 -8.93 4.25
N ARG A 44 -25.95 -8.50 3.93
CA ARG A 44 -26.47 -7.18 4.37
C ARG A 44 -27.35 -7.19 5.62
N HIS A 45 -27.60 -8.35 6.23
CA HIS A 45 -28.61 -8.44 7.30
C HIS A 45 -28.09 -8.52 8.74
N LEU A 46 -26.79 -8.32 8.96
CA LEU A 46 -26.18 -8.39 10.32
C LEU A 46 -26.34 -7.10 11.16
N PHE A 47 -27.00 -6.05 10.64
CA PHE A 47 -27.15 -4.76 11.35
C PHE A 47 -28.60 -4.23 11.43
N ALA A 48 -29.60 -5.08 11.19
CA ALA A 48 -30.97 -4.58 10.98
C ALA A 48 -31.72 -4.09 12.23
N ASP A 49 -31.22 -4.30 13.46
CA ASP A 49 -32.03 -4.04 14.67
C ASP A 49 -31.34 -3.26 15.80
N THR A 50 -30.36 -2.41 15.48
CA THR A 50 -29.91 -1.38 16.45
C THR A 50 -30.35 -0.02 15.96
N LYS A 51 -31.21 0.68 16.71
CA LYS A 51 -31.55 2.09 16.46
C LYS A 51 -30.30 2.92 16.71
N VAL A 52 -29.46 3.06 15.70
CA VAL A 52 -28.27 3.91 15.71
C VAL A 52 -28.73 5.34 15.98
N SER A 53 -28.11 6.00 16.96
CA SER A 53 -28.49 7.35 17.35
C SER A 53 -28.31 8.33 16.19
N LEU A 54 -29.09 9.42 16.15
CA LEU A 54 -28.95 10.44 15.10
C LEU A 54 -27.51 11.01 15.05
N ALA A 55 -26.83 11.09 16.19
CA ALA A 55 -25.43 11.50 16.28
C ALA A 55 -24.48 10.49 15.61
N GLU A 56 -24.68 9.19 15.83
CA GLU A 56 -23.92 8.15 15.14
C GLU A 56 -24.25 8.07 13.65
N GLN A 57 -25.50 8.31 13.24
CA GLN A 57 -25.86 8.38 11.82
C GLN A 57 -25.21 9.57 11.13
N VAL A 58 -25.13 10.73 11.80
CA VAL A 58 -24.42 11.91 11.28
C VAL A 58 -22.91 11.65 11.23
N GLN A 59 -22.36 10.97 12.23
CA GLN A 59 -20.95 10.56 12.24
C GLN A 59 -20.64 9.55 11.13
N LEU A 60 -21.48 8.53 10.95
CA LEU A 60 -21.36 7.53 9.89
C LEU A 60 -21.53 8.15 8.51
N LYS A 61 -22.47 9.08 8.34
CA LYS A 61 -22.65 9.82 7.10
C LYS A 61 -21.46 10.75 6.82
N ARG A 62 -20.88 11.37 7.86
CA ARG A 62 -19.64 12.16 7.73
C ARG A 62 -18.43 11.28 7.41
N LEU A 63 -18.36 10.07 7.98
CA LEU A 63 -17.36 9.05 7.65
C LEU A 63 -17.54 8.50 6.24
N GLU A 64 -18.78 8.32 5.78
CA GLU A 64 -19.14 7.94 4.41
C GLU A 64 -18.80 9.06 3.41
N GLU A 65 -19.03 10.33 3.76
CA GLU A 65 -18.61 11.49 2.97
C GLU A 65 -17.08 11.67 2.97
N LEU A 66 -16.39 11.38 4.08
CA LEU A 66 -14.93 11.30 4.15
C LEU A 66 -14.36 10.12 3.36
N ALA A 67 -15.11 9.02 3.25
CA ALA A 67 -14.75 7.84 2.47
C ALA A 67 -15.16 7.94 1.00
N LYS A 68 -15.79 9.06 0.59
CA LYS A 68 -16.58 9.10 -0.66
C LYS A 68 -15.80 9.40 -1.91
N ASP A 69 -14.59 9.94 -1.82
CA ASP A 69 -13.76 10.09 -3.01
C ASP A 69 -12.28 9.90 -2.72
N TYR A 70 -11.66 9.06 -3.56
CA TYR A 70 -10.22 8.90 -3.64
C TYR A 70 -9.60 10.17 -4.23
N MET A 71 -8.38 10.54 -3.82
CA MET A 71 -7.72 11.73 -4.33
C MET A 71 -7.52 11.63 -5.83
N SER A 72 -8.00 12.63 -6.58
CA SER A 72 -7.67 12.77 -8.00
C SER A 72 -6.16 12.86 -8.22
N ASN A 73 -5.66 12.73 -9.46
CA ASN A 73 -4.22 12.90 -9.72
C ASN A 73 -3.73 14.31 -9.30
N SER A 74 -4.56 15.33 -9.49
CA SER A 74 -4.24 16.69 -9.03
C SER A 74 -4.25 16.79 -7.51
N ASP A 75 -5.21 16.16 -6.82
CA ASP A 75 -5.28 16.21 -5.36
C ASP A 75 -4.11 15.46 -4.72
N LEU A 76 -3.72 14.32 -5.29
CA LEU A 76 -2.56 13.55 -4.87
C LEU A 76 -1.28 14.37 -5.00
N GLU A 77 -1.08 15.04 -6.14
CA GLU A 77 0.07 15.93 -6.34
C GLU A 77 0.08 17.07 -5.31
N ASN A 78 -1.06 17.73 -5.11
CA ASN A 78 -1.19 18.80 -4.12
C ASN A 78 -0.89 18.30 -2.69
N ALA A 79 -1.34 17.10 -2.34
CA ALA A 79 -1.09 16.47 -1.04
C ALA A 79 0.41 16.20 -0.84
N LEU A 80 1.09 15.67 -1.85
CA LEU A 80 2.54 15.43 -1.81
C LEU A 80 3.32 16.74 -1.68
N MET A 81 2.99 17.75 -2.48
CA MET A 81 3.65 19.06 -2.42
C MET A 81 3.42 19.76 -1.08
N SER A 82 2.22 19.62 -0.51
CA SER A 82 1.89 20.13 0.82
C SER A 82 2.72 19.45 1.90
N LEU A 83 2.78 18.11 1.90
CA LEU A 83 3.59 17.33 2.84
C LEU A 83 5.07 17.73 2.77
N ASN A 84 5.62 17.82 1.55
CA ASN A 84 7.01 18.22 1.33
C ASN A 84 7.32 19.61 1.90
N ARG A 85 6.39 20.56 1.82
CA ARG A 85 6.56 21.90 2.42
C ARG A 85 6.56 21.82 3.94
N ARG A 86 5.66 21.03 4.54
CA ARG A 86 5.54 20.88 6.00
C ARG A 86 6.76 20.18 6.61
N CYS A 87 7.27 19.16 5.94
CA CYS A 87 8.35 18.30 6.41
C CYS A 87 9.61 18.40 5.52
N SER A 88 9.92 19.60 5.03
CA SER A 88 11.03 19.84 4.10
C SER A 88 12.42 19.44 4.62
N GLY A 89 12.59 19.34 5.95
CA GLY A 89 13.82 18.85 6.56
C GLY A 89 14.05 17.35 6.41
N ILE A 90 12.99 16.56 6.18
CA ILE A 90 13.06 15.09 6.11
C ILE A 90 12.40 14.49 4.87
N SER A 91 11.99 15.34 3.92
CA SER A 91 11.27 14.86 2.74
C SER A 91 11.69 15.58 1.47
N ARG A 92 11.56 14.87 0.36
CA ARG A 92 11.76 15.40 -0.99
C ARG A 92 10.77 14.76 -1.95
N VAL A 93 10.11 15.57 -2.77
CA VAL A 93 9.28 15.08 -3.89
C VAL A 93 10.06 15.16 -5.18
N TYR A 94 10.03 14.08 -5.95
CA TYR A 94 10.57 14.04 -7.32
C TYR A 94 9.69 13.18 -8.22
N SER A 95 9.89 13.28 -9.53
CA SER A 95 9.21 12.45 -10.51
C SER A 95 10.17 11.47 -11.16
N ILE A 96 9.75 10.22 -11.34
CA ILE A 96 10.53 9.17 -12.03
C ILE A 96 10.20 9.04 -13.52
N GLY A 97 9.26 9.85 -14.02
CA GLY A 97 8.75 9.75 -15.38
C GLY A 97 7.33 10.28 -15.49
N LYS A 98 6.72 10.07 -16.64
CA LYS A 98 5.32 10.42 -16.89
C LYS A 98 4.58 9.19 -17.39
N SER A 99 3.28 9.14 -17.14
CA SER A 99 2.40 8.16 -17.76
C SER A 99 2.23 8.46 -19.26
N VAL A 100 1.61 7.53 -19.98
CA VAL A 100 1.17 7.69 -21.38
C VAL A 100 0.42 9.00 -21.62
N GLN A 101 -0.45 9.43 -20.70
CA GLN A 101 -1.19 10.71 -20.82
C GLN A 101 -0.43 11.92 -20.27
N GLY A 102 0.85 11.75 -19.90
CA GLY A 102 1.72 12.83 -19.45
C GLY A 102 1.60 13.17 -17.96
N VAL A 103 0.90 12.36 -17.15
CA VAL A 103 0.78 12.57 -15.70
C VAL A 103 2.09 12.18 -15.03
N PRO A 104 2.74 13.06 -14.25
CA PRO A 104 3.99 12.71 -13.58
C PRO A 104 3.80 11.58 -12.57
N LEU A 105 4.75 10.64 -12.54
CA LEU A 105 4.82 9.62 -11.50
C LEU A 105 5.60 10.17 -10.32
N TRP A 106 4.87 10.66 -9.33
CA TRP A 106 5.42 11.30 -8.15
C TRP A 106 5.91 10.30 -7.11
N VAL A 107 7.12 10.52 -6.61
CA VAL A 107 7.72 9.80 -5.48
C VAL A 107 7.97 10.78 -4.33
N MET A 108 7.56 10.37 -3.13
CA MET A 108 7.93 11.00 -1.87
C MET A 108 9.11 10.24 -1.27
N GLU A 109 10.25 10.90 -1.18
CA GLU A 109 11.40 10.48 -0.39
C GLU A 109 11.22 10.93 1.05
N ILE A 110 11.50 10.05 2.02
CA ILE A 110 11.51 10.35 3.46
C ILE A 110 12.80 9.77 4.05
N SER A 111 13.61 10.62 4.67
CA SER A 111 14.90 10.30 5.34
C SER A 111 15.32 11.50 6.20
N ASP A 112 16.20 11.32 7.20
CA ASP A 112 16.83 12.41 7.94
C ASP A 112 17.73 13.32 7.06
N LYS A 113 18.25 12.80 5.94
CA LYS A 113 19.01 13.58 4.94
C LYS A 113 18.54 13.26 3.52
N PRO A 114 17.37 13.78 3.13
CA PRO A 114 16.86 13.57 1.77
C PRO A 114 17.88 14.07 0.73
N SER A 115 17.94 13.39 -0.41
CA SER A 115 18.88 13.55 -1.54
C SER A 115 20.34 13.16 -1.31
N LYS A 116 20.72 12.73 -0.10
CA LYS A 116 22.09 12.28 0.17
C LYS A 116 22.17 10.77 0.14
N GLU A 117 23.24 10.25 -0.44
CA GLU A 117 23.53 8.82 -0.38
C GLU A 117 24.24 8.50 0.94
N GLU A 118 23.74 7.50 1.65
CA GLU A 118 24.23 7.06 2.95
C GLU A 118 24.31 5.55 3.02
N ALA A 119 25.04 5.04 4.02
CA ALA A 119 25.14 3.60 4.29
C ALA A 119 23.87 3.06 4.99
N GLU A 120 22.71 3.45 4.49
CA GLU A 120 21.38 3.09 4.98
C GLU A 120 20.62 2.28 3.92
N PRO A 121 19.75 1.34 4.33
CA PRO A 121 18.93 0.60 3.38
C PRO A 121 17.94 1.53 2.66
N ALA A 122 17.92 1.47 1.34
CA ALA A 122 16.87 2.06 0.53
C ALA A 122 15.65 1.11 0.45
N PHE A 123 14.49 1.60 0.88
CA PHE A 123 13.24 0.86 0.84
C PHE A 123 12.23 1.57 -0.05
N LYS A 124 11.32 0.81 -0.70
CA LYS A 124 10.23 1.43 -1.46
C LYS A 124 8.88 0.77 -1.25
N TYR A 125 7.85 1.60 -1.21
CA TYR A 125 6.46 1.19 -1.39
C TYR A 125 5.91 1.73 -2.72
N ILE A 126 5.18 0.87 -3.43
CA ILE A 126 4.53 1.21 -4.69
C ILE A 126 3.06 0.84 -4.57
N GLY A 127 2.18 1.82 -4.80
CA GLY A 127 0.73 1.65 -4.81
C GLY A 127 0.14 1.75 -6.21
N ASN A 128 -1.07 1.22 -6.35
CA ASN A 128 -1.94 1.49 -7.50
C ASN A 128 -1.25 1.26 -8.85
N VAL A 129 -0.61 0.08 -8.97
CA VAL A 129 -0.09 -0.48 -10.24
C VAL A 129 -1.26 -0.80 -11.19
N HIS A 130 -2.35 -1.32 -10.64
CA HIS A 130 -3.64 -1.36 -11.32
C HIS A 130 -4.47 -0.16 -10.89
N GLY A 131 -5.02 0.56 -11.88
CA GLY A 131 -5.72 1.83 -11.64
C GLY A 131 -6.99 1.70 -10.80
N ASP A 132 -7.69 0.58 -10.89
CA ASP A 132 -8.92 0.24 -10.17
C ASP A 132 -8.69 -0.37 -8.78
N GLU A 133 -7.44 -0.41 -8.31
CA GLU A 133 -7.04 -0.85 -6.96
C GLU A 133 -6.50 0.34 -6.12
N PRO A 134 -7.32 1.35 -5.76
CA PRO A 134 -6.85 2.63 -5.24
C PRO A 134 -6.51 2.65 -3.74
N VAL A 135 -6.86 1.61 -2.97
CA VAL A 135 -6.64 1.61 -1.50
C VAL A 135 -5.16 1.83 -1.16
N GLY A 136 -4.24 1.18 -1.90
CA GLY A 136 -2.81 1.36 -1.69
C GLY A 136 -2.33 2.79 -1.97
N ARG A 137 -2.96 3.50 -2.90
CA ARG A 137 -2.63 4.91 -3.22
C ARG A 137 -2.85 5.83 -2.03
N GLU A 138 -3.99 5.69 -1.35
CA GLU A 138 -4.33 6.52 -0.19
C GLU A 138 -3.51 6.12 1.04
N LEU A 139 -3.38 4.82 1.31
CA LEU A 139 -2.63 4.31 2.46
C LEU A 139 -1.19 4.80 2.46
N LEU A 140 -0.57 4.91 1.28
CA LEU A 140 0.79 5.42 1.16
C LEU A 140 0.91 6.91 1.47
N ILE A 141 -0.11 7.71 1.19
CA ILE A 141 -0.16 9.12 1.63
C ILE A 141 -0.41 9.22 3.13
N LEU A 142 -1.26 8.36 3.68
CA LEU A 142 -1.48 8.29 5.14
C LEU A 142 -0.20 7.91 5.89
N LEU A 143 0.56 6.93 5.37
CA LEU A 143 1.87 6.55 5.91
C LEU A 143 2.85 7.72 5.89
N ALA A 144 2.96 8.42 4.75
CA ALA A 144 3.84 9.56 4.62
C ALA A 144 3.48 10.69 5.61
N ASN A 145 2.19 10.99 5.77
CA ASN A 145 1.73 11.98 6.74
C ASN A 145 2.02 11.52 8.18
N TRP A 146 1.79 10.25 8.50
CA TRP A 146 2.09 9.71 9.82
C TRP A 146 3.58 9.84 10.17
N LEU A 147 4.49 9.52 9.25
CA LEU A 147 5.93 9.70 9.45
C LEU A 147 6.29 11.18 9.67
N CYS A 148 5.79 12.06 8.80
CA CYS A 148 6.01 13.50 8.89
C CYS A 148 5.50 14.10 10.22
N ASP A 149 4.31 13.72 10.65
CA ASP A 149 3.66 14.31 11.83
C ASP A 149 4.23 13.78 13.15
N ASN A 150 4.81 12.57 13.14
CA ASN A 150 5.30 11.86 14.31
C ASN A 150 6.82 11.77 14.41
N TYR A 151 7.57 12.25 13.41
CA TYR A 151 9.03 12.35 13.51
C TYR A 151 9.43 13.15 14.75
N MET A 152 10.39 12.62 15.53
CA MET A 152 10.84 13.14 16.83
C MET A 152 9.80 13.11 17.96
N LYS A 153 8.62 12.52 17.74
CA LYS A 153 7.56 12.37 18.74
C LYS A 153 7.27 10.90 19.05
N ASP A 154 7.22 10.08 18.01
CA ASP A 154 7.05 8.62 18.11
C ASP A 154 8.41 7.94 17.82
N PRO A 155 8.94 7.13 18.74
CA PRO A 155 10.18 6.38 18.54
C PRO A 155 10.18 5.52 17.27
N LEU A 156 9.03 4.98 16.85
CA LEU A 156 8.93 4.18 15.63
C LEU A 156 9.07 5.04 14.38
N ALA A 157 8.45 6.23 14.35
CA ALA A 157 8.59 7.15 13.24
C ALA A 157 10.04 7.65 13.13
N THR A 158 10.67 8.02 14.26
CA THR A 158 12.09 8.40 14.30
C THR A 158 12.99 7.27 13.82
N LEU A 159 12.76 6.04 14.28
CA LEU A 159 13.54 4.88 13.84
C LEU A 159 13.51 4.71 12.31
N VAL A 160 12.34 4.87 11.69
CA VAL A 160 12.19 4.75 10.24
C VAL A 160 12.91 5.89 9.52
N VAL A 161 12.69 7.15 9.94
CA VAL A 161 13.26 8.33 9.27
C VAL A 161 14.78 8.38 9.38
N ASP A 162 15.36 7.99 10.52
CA ASP A 162 16.80 8.07 10.80
C ASP A 162 17.63 6.90 10.25
N ASN A 163 16.99 5.82 9.78
CA ASN A 163 17.71 4.58 9.43
C ASN A 163 17.28 3.96 8.10
N VAL A 164 16.37 4.60 7.36
CA VAL A 164 15.86 4.08 6.09
C VAL A 164 15.69 5.21 5.10
N HIS A 165 16.26 5.03 3.90
CA HIS A 165 15.92 5.85 2.75
C HIS A 165 14.62 5.36 2.13
N LEU A 166 13.49 5.92 2.58
CA LEU A 166 12.15 5.46 2.19
C LEU A 166 11.63 6.21 0.96
N HIS A 167 11.32 5.48 -0.10
CA HIS A 167 10.72 6.00 -1.33
C HIS A 167 9.28 5.50 -1.50
N ILE A 168 8.32 6.41 -1.54
CA ILE A 168 6.91 6.09 -1.66
C ILE A 168 6.40 6.58 -3.01
N LEU A 169 5.97 5.65 -3.87
CA LEU A 169 5.27 5.92 -5.13
C LEU A 169 3.78 5.59 -4.93
N PRO A 170 2.90 6.58 -4.64
CA PRO A 170 1.50 6.28 -4.31
C PRO A 170 0.71 5.70 -5.50
N SER A 171 1.01 6.16 -6.71
CA SER A 171 0.34 5.69 -7.93
C SER A 171 1.33 5.46 -9.06
N MET A 172 1.49 4.20 -9.42
CA MET A 172 2.26 3.81 -10.60
C MET A 172 1.41 3.89 -11.89
N ASN A 173 0.08 3.80 -11.79
CA ASN A 173 -0.85 3.89 -12.93
C ASN A 173 -1.88 5.02 -12.75
N PRO A 174 -1.45 6.29 -12.81
CA PRO A 174 -2.36 7.43 -12.65
C PRO A 174 -3.41 7.52 -13.76
N ASP A 175 -3.10 7.05 -14.98
CA ASP A 175 -4.04 7.04 -16.11
C ASP A 175 -5.15 6.01 -15.91
N GLY A 176 -4.77 4.78 -15.52
CA GLY A 176 -5.72 3.73 -15.18
C GLY A 176 -6.64 4.13 -14.03
N PHE A 177 -6.11 4.85 -13.03
CA PHE A 177 -6.89 5.38 -11.92
C PHE A 177 -7.94 6.39 -12.41
N SER A 178 -7.54 7.38 -13.21
CA SER A 178 -8.47 8.36 -13.81
C SER A 178 -9.54 7.69 -14.69
N LEU A 179 -9.17 6.62 -15.39
CA LEU A 179 -10.07 5.85 -16.25
C LEU A 179 -10.83 4.75 -15.50
N ARG A 180 -10.61 4.59 -14.19
CA ARG A 180 -11.22 3.56 -13.32
C ARG A 180 -11.08 2.15 -13.88
N ARG A 181 -9.87 1.79 -14.33
CA ARG A 181 -9.57 0.48 -14.90
C ARG A 181 -8.22 -0.06 -14.45
N ARG A 182 -8.07 -1.38 -14.58
CA ARG A 182 -6.85 -2.12 -14.30
C ARG A 182 -5.63 -1.66 -15.10
N GLY A 183 -5.75 -1.64 -16.43
CA GLY A 183 -4.63 -1.33 -17.34
C GLY A 183 -4.26 0.16 -17.40
N ASN A 184 -3.11 0.46 -17.99
CA ASN A 184 -2.69 1.85 -18.28
C ASN A 184 -3.51 2.47 -19.44
N ALA A 185 -3.16 3.67 -19.90
CA ALA A 185 -3.87 4.33 -21.01
C ALA A 185 -3.93 3.49 -22.31
N ASN A 186 -2.90 2.67 -22.56
CA ASN A 186 -2.81 1.77 -23.71
C ASN A 186 -3.49 0.41 -23.47
N ASN A 187 -4.22 0.25 -22.35
CA ASN A 187 -4.87 -1.00 -21.95
C ASN A 187 -3.90 -2.16 -21.68
N ILE A 188 -2.67 -1.85 -21.29
CA ILE A 188 -1.66 -2.84 -20.88
C ILE A 188 -1.76 -3.08 -19.37
N ASP A 189 -1.74 -4.35 -18.96
CA ASP A 189 -1.58 -4.72 -17.54
C ASP A 189 -0.11 -4.52 -17.15
N LEU A 190 0.17 -3.45 -16.42
CA LEU A 190 1.55 -3.10 -16.02
C LEU A 190 2.22 -4.23 -15.23
N ASN A 191 1.48 -5.03 -14.47
CA ASN A 191 2.02 -6.16 -13.71
C ASN A 191 2.22 -7.42 -14.57
N ARG A 192 2.13 -7.30 -15.90
CA ARG A 192 2.49 -8.30 -16.90
C ARG A 192 3.52 -7.78 -17.91
N ASP A 193 4.01 -6.56 -17.70
CA ASP A 193 4.87 -5.83 -18.64
C ASP A 193 6.32 -5.68 -18.14
N PHE A 194 6.65 -6.42 -17.09
CA PHE A 194 8.02 -6.51 -16.59
C PHE A 194 8.76 -7.60 -17.36
N PRO A 195 10.07 -7.42 -17.66
CA PRO A 195 10.88 -8.49 -18.22
C PRO A 195 10.79 -9.74 -17.34
N ASP A 196 10.35 -10.85 -17.91
CA ASP A 196 10.28 -12.11 -17.19
C ASP A 196 11.65 -12.84 -17.23
N GLN A 197 11.92 -13.64 -16.20
CA GLN A 197 13.17 -14.41 -16.10
C GLN A 197 13.14 -15.73 -16.88
N VAL A 198 11.98 -16.14 -17.39
CA VAL A 198 11.76 -17.47 -18.00
C VAL A 198 12.04 -17.43 -19.50
N SER A 199 11.76 -16.30 -20.16
CA SER A 199 11.93 -16.05 -21.58
C SER A 199 13.22 -15.30 -21.92
N LEU A 200 13.81 -14.60 -20.94
CA LEU A 200 15.09 -13.90 -21.11
C LEU A 200 16.14 -14.52 -20.19
N GLY A 201 17.06 -15.26 -20.80
CA GLY A 201 18.32 -15.64 -20.17
C GLY A 201 19.08 -14.38 -19.76
N ILE A 202 18.91 -14.00 -18.50
CA ILE A 202 19.66 -12.99 -17.74
C ILE A 202 19.70 -11.61 -18.41
N LEU A 203 18.89 -10.67 -17.92
CA LEU A 203 19.36 -9.32 -17.54
C LEU A 203 18.31 -8.62 -16.67
N TYR A 204 18.74 -8.25 -15.48
CA TYR A 204 17.97 -7.49 -14.49
C TYR A 204 17.87 -6.01 -14.89
N TYR A 205 16.83 -5.38 -14.34
CA TYR A 205 16.49 -3.96 -14.33
C TYR A 205 15.85 -3.43 -15.61
N TRP A 206 14.63 -2.88 -15.44
CA TRP A 206 14.23 -1.49 -15.72
C TRP A 206 12.68 -1.48 -15.80
N ILE A 207 12.03 -0.93 -14.76
CA ILE A 207 10.55 -0.79 -14.65
C ILE A 207 10.03 0.36 -15.54
N LEU A 208 10.91 1.02 -16.30
CA LEU A 208 10.62 2.29 -16.97
C LEU A 208 10.23 2.17 -18.44
N CYS A 209 10.16 0.96 -19.03
CA CYS A 209 10.00 0.84 -20.48
C CYS A 209 8.59 1.14 -21.02
N TYR A 210 7.55 1.20 -20.19
CA TYR A 210 6.17 1.33 -20.67
C TYR A 210 5.24 2.13 -19.73
N LEU A 211 5.83 3.08 -18.99
CA LEU A 211 5.05 4.12 -18.31
C LEU A 211 4.56 5.17 -19.29
#